data_AF-A0A349SVJ6-F1
#
_entry.id   AF-A0A349SVJ6-F1
#
_cell.length_a   1.000
_cell.length_b   1.000
_cell.length_c   1.000
_cell.angle_alpha   90.00
_cell.angle_beta   90.00
_cell.angle_gamma   90.00
#
_symmetry.space_group_name_H-M   'P 1'
#
loop_
_entity.id
_entity.type
_entity.pdbx_description
1 polymer ?
#
loop_
_entity_poly.entity_id
_entity_poly.type
_entity_poly.pdbx_seq_one_letter_code
_entity_poly.pdbx_strand_id
1 'polypeptide(L)' 'YSVGYVEGGQLAATHYGNLMLLKQWGMRINPEIETVVGAQALQQYHDRILAKRLDLDYEIDGIVYKV' A
#
# COMPACT_ATOMS: atom_id res chain seq x y z
N TYR A 1 6.48 -1.12 -2.18
CA TYR A 1 7.27 -1.24 -0.93
C TYR A 1 7.22 -2.68 -0.41
N SER A 2 8.28 -3.16 0.26
CA SER A 2 8.35 -4.49 0.91
C SER A 2 9.50 -4.52 1.92
N VAL A 3 9.52 -5.53 2.78
CA VAL A 3 10.67 -5.84 3.66
C VAL A 3 11.56 -6.87 2.96
N GLY A 4 12.88 -6.74 3.12
CA GLY A 4 13.88 -7.67 2.58
C GLY A 4 14.32 -8.70 3.63
N TYR A 5 15.48 -8.48 4.23
CA TYR A 5 16.02 -9.32 5.31
C TYR A 5 15.45 -8.92 6.68
N VAL A 6 15.16 -9.91 7.52
CA VAL A 6 14.66 -9.71 8.89
C VAL A 6 15.42 -10.63 9.84
N GLU A 7 15.97 -10.05 10.90
CA GLU A 7 16.62 -10.77 12.00
C GLU A 7 16.17 -10.15 13.33
N GLY A 8 16.02 -10.99 14.37
CA GLY A 8 15.73 -10.50 15.73
C GLY A 8 14.33 -9.93 15.95
N GLY A 9 13.40 -10.12 15.02
CA GLY A 9 12.02 -9.63 15.12
C GLY A 9 11.02 -10.48 14.34
N GLN A 10 9.73 -10.15 14.49
CA GLN A 10 8.65 -10.80 13.74
C GLN A 10 7.95 -9.80 12.84
N LEU A 11 7.65 -10.24 11.62
CA LEU A 11 6.79 -9.55 10.69
C LEU A 11 5.32 -9.84 11.00
N ALA A 12 4.46 -8.91 10.62
CA ALA A 12 3.02 -9.16 10.60
C ALA A 12 2.67 -10.25 9.57
N ALA A 13 1.54 -10.91 9.80
CA ALA A 13 1.04 -11.97 8.92
C ALA A 13 0.63 -11.50 7.52
N THR A 14 0.47 -10.19 7.30
CA THR A 14 0.03 -9.62 6.03
C THR A 14 1.01 -8.55 5.53
N HIS A 15 1.06 -8.36 4.21
CA HIS A 15 1.87 -7.30 3.62
C HIS A 15 1.48 -5.92 4.14
N TYR A 16 0.19 -5.62 4.24
CA TYR A 16 -0.32 -4.38 4.81
C TYR A 16 0.10 -4.20 6.27
N GLY A 17 0.04 -5.28 7.08
CA GLY A 17 0.51 -5.26 8.46
C GLY A 17 1.99 -4.88 8.56
N ASN A 18 2.84 -5.39 7.66
CA ASN A 18 4.25 -5.01 7.60
C ASN A 18 4.44 -3.53 7.26
N LEU A 19 3.64 -2.98 6.34
CA LEU A 19 3.67 -1.54 6.06
C LEU A 19 3.25 -0.70 7.27
N MET A 20 2.30 -1.18 8.07
CA MET A 20 1.88 -0.49 9.31
C MET A 20 2.97 -0.55 10.39
N LEU A 21 3.70 -1.67 10.52
CA LEU A 21 4.88 -1.74 11.40
C LEU A 21 5.95 -0.74 10.97
N LEU A 22 6.26 -0.66 9.68
CA LEU A 22 7.21 0.33 9.15
C LEU A 22 6.74 1.77 9.45
N LYS A 23 5.43 2.05 9.29
CA LYS A 23 4.84 3.34 9.65
C LYS A 23 5.03 3.65 11.13
N GLN A 24 4.77 2.68 12.00
CA GLN A 24 4.95 2.81 13.44
C GLN A 24 6.40 3.13 13.83
N TRP A 25 7.36 2.60 13.09
CA TRP A 25 8.79 2.91 13.27
C TRP A 25 9.23 4.24 12.64
N GLY A 26 8.30 5.04 12.13
CA GLY A 26 8.57 6.39 11.61
C GLY A 26 8.88 6.45 10.11
N MET A 27 8.77 5.33 9.38
CA MET A 27 8.94 5.35 7.93
C MET A 27 7.72 6.00 7.26
N ARG A 28 7.98 6.77 6.20
CA ARG A 28 6.90 7.31 5.36
C ARG A 28 6.28 6.19 4.54
N ILE A 29 4.96 6.11 4.57
CA ILE A 29 4.15 5.18 3.78
C ILE A 29 3.17 6.02 2.97
N ASN A 30 2.87 5.58 1.74
CA ASN A 30 1.91 6.26 0.89
C ASN A 30 0.50 6.27 1.55
N PRO A 31 -0.17 7.43 1.67
CA PRO A 31 -1.45 7.55 2.37
C PRO A 31 -2.63 6.88 1.63
N GLU A 32 -2.49 6.61 0.33
CA GLU A 32 -3.54 6.00 -0.49
C GLU A 32 -3.55 4.46 -0.41
N ILE A 33 -2.66 3.83 0.37
CA ILE A 33 -2.63 2.36 0.49
C ILE A 33 -3.88 1.84 1.21
N GLU A 34 -4.55 0.86 0.58
CA GLU A 34 -5.79 0.27 1.10
C GLU A 34 -5.80 -1.25 0.91
N THR A 35 -6.44 -1.95 1.86
CA THR A 35 -6.77 -3.38 1.70
C THR A 35 -8.17 -3.50 1.10
N VAL A 36 -8.28 -4.19 -0.03
CA VAL A 36 -9.56 -4.44 -0.71
C VAL A 36 -9.76 -5.94 -0.95
N VAL A 37 -11.01 -6.39 -1.07
CA VAL A 37 -11.36 -7.81 -1.19
C VAL A 37 -12.15 -8.06 -2.46
N GLY A 38 -11.64 -8.97 -3.29
CA GLY A 38 -12.28 -9.39 -4.54
C GLY A 38 -12.03 -8.45 -5.71
N ALA A 39 -12.24 -8.98 -6.93
CA ALA A 39 -11.90 -8.30 -8.17
C ALA A 39 -12.65 -6.97 -8.37
N GLN A 40 -13.93 -6.92 -7.96
CA GLN A 40 -14.72 -5.71 -8.07
C GLN A 40 -14.16 -4.57 -7.21
N ALA A 41 -13.69 -4.89 -5.99
CA ALA A 41 -13.11 -3.89 -5.10
C ALA A 41 -11.74 -3.40 -5.61
N LEU A 42 -10.97 -4.26 -6.30
CA LEU A 42 -9.75 -3.83 -7.00
C LEU A 42 -10.08 -2.79 -8.08
N GLN A 43 -11.09 -3.05 -8.92
CA GLN A 43 -11.50 -2.09 -9.95
C GLN A 43 -11.99 -0.77 -9.36
N GLN A 44 -12.81 -0.82 -8.31
CA GLN A 44 -13.28 0.39 -7.63
C GLN A 44 -12.13 1.20 -7.03
N TYR A 45 -11.14 0.53 -6.42
CA TYR A 45 -9.93 1.19 -5.94
C TYR A 45 -9.15 1.84 -7.08
N HIS A 46 -8.97 1.15 -8.20
CA HIS A 46 -8.35 1.71 -9.39
C HIS A 46 -9.02 2.99 -9.86
N ASP A 47 -10.33 2.97 -10.02
CA ASP A 47 -11.08 4.11 -10.56
C ASP A 47 -11.03 5.32 -9.60
N ARG A 48 -11.02 5.08 -8.28
CA ARG A 48 -10.81 6.15 -7.28
C ARG A 48 -9.43 6.79 -7.39
N ILE A 49 -8.36 6.00 -7.53
CA ILE A 49 -7.00 6.53 -7.66
C ILE A 49 -6.81 7.23 -9.00
N LEU A 50 -7.38 6.69 -10.09
CA LEU A 50 -7.33 7.33 -11.41
C LEU A 50 -8.01 8.70 -11.39
N ALA A 51 -9.17 8.81 -10.73
CA ALA A 51 -9.88 10.08 -10.59
C ALA A 51 -9.08 11.12 -9.78
N LYS A 52 -8.34 10.68 -8.75
CA LYS A 52 -7.48 11.55 -7.92
C LYS A 52 -6.13 11.87 -8.56
N ARG A 53 -5.73 11.18 -9.62
CA ARG A 53 -4.33 11.18 -10.12
C ARG A 53 -3.79 12.59 -10.38
N LEU A 54 -4.62 13.49 -10.92
CA LEU A 54 -4.22 14.87 -11.24
C LEU A 54 -4.15 15.80 -10.01
N ASP A 55 -4.74 15.39 -8.90
CA ASP A 55 -4.82 16.18 -7.66
C ASP A 55 -3.74 15.78 -6.64
N LEU A 56 -2.95 14.74 -6.93
CA LEU A 56 -1.86 14.31 -6.06
C LEU A 56 -0.68 15.27 -6.18
N ASP A 57 -0.01 15.54 -5.06
CA ASP A 57 1.22 16.35 -5.00
C ASP A 57 2.44 15.67 -5.68
N TYR A 58 2.23 14.54 -6.36
CA TYR A 58 3.25 13.72 -7.01
C TYR A 58 2.64 12.91 -8.16
N GLU A 59 3.47 12.54 -9.13
CA GLU A 59 3.07 11.68 -10.24
C GLU A 59 3.08 10.19 -9.84
N ILE A 60 2.16 9.42 -10.41
CA ILE A 60 2.10 7.97 -10.29
C ILE A 60 1.91 7.33 -11.67
N ASP A 61 2.49 6.17 -11.90
CA ASP A 61 2.39 5.46 -13.18
C ASP A 61 1.30 4.38 -13.20
N GLY A 62 0.74 4.06 -12.03
CA GLY A 62 -0.29 3.03 -11.89
C GLY A 62 -0.39 2.52 -10.46
N ILE A 63 -1.00 1.34 -10.32
CA ILE A 63 -1.27 0.69 -9.03
C ILE A 63 -0.58 -0.67 -8.99
N VAL A 64 0.00 -1.01 -7.85
CA VAL A 64 0.57 -2.33 -7.60
C VAL A 64 -0.34 -3.11 -6.66
N TYR A 65 -1.01 -4.15 -7.18
CA TYR A 65 -1.77 -5.09 -6.36
C TYR A 65 -0.88 -6.18 -5.77
N LYS A 66 -1.15 -6.54 -4.52
CA LYS A 66 -0.42 -7.57 -3.78
C LYS A 66 -1.42 -8.43 -3.01
N VAL A 67 -1.12 -9.72 -2.94
CA VAL A 67 -1.87 -10.73 -2.18
C VAL A 67 -1.30 -10.83 -0.77
#